data_AF-A0A933JZZ2-F1
#
_entry.id   AF-A0A933JZZ2-F1
#
_cell.length_a   1.000
_cell.length_b   1.000
_cell.length_c   1.000
_cell.angle_alpha   90.00
_cell.angle_beta   90.00
_cell.angle_gamma   90.00
#
_symmetry.space_group_name_H-M   'P 1'
#
loop_
_entity.id
_entity.type
_entity.pdbx_description
1 polymer ?
#
loop_
_entity_poly.entity_id
_entity_poly.type
_entity_poly.pdbx_seq_one_letter_code
_entity_poly.pdbx_strand_id
1 'polypeptide(L)' 'MGALKIAISLPEELVAEVRGDARSSDTTVSAWIADAASRKLRRKYARDALAEFEAKHGSITESELEEARKRWPA' A
#
# COMPACT_ATOMS: atom_id res chain seq x y z
N MET A 1 -18.52 -5.78 11.01
CA MET A 1 -18.36 -4.50 10.29
C MET A 1 -19.00 -4.64 8.92
N GLY A 2 -19.84 -3.70 8.51
CA GLY A 2 -20.42 -3.68 7.16
C GLY A 2 -19.48 -3.03 6.14
N ALA A 3 -19.62 -3.38 4.87
CA ALA A 3 -18.94 -2.72 3.77
C ALA A 3 -19.81 -1.60 3.21
N LEU A 4 -19.23 -0.40 3.02
CA LEU A 4 -19.89 0.68 2.27
C LEU A 4 -19.64 0.46 0.77
N LYS A 5 -20.71 0.59 -0.04
CA LYS A 5 -20.61 0.45 -1.49
C LYS A 5 -20.18 1.78 -2.11
N ILE A 6 -19.17 1.70 -2.97
CA ILE A 6 -18.71 2.82 -3.80
C ILE A 6 -18.95 2.43 -5.25
N ALA A 7 -19.62 3.29 -6.02
CA ALA A 7 -19.76 3.15 -7.46
C ALA A 7 -18.66 3.97 -8.15
N ILE A 8 -17.88 3.33 -9.03
CA ILE A 8 -16.81 3.96 -9.78
C ILE A 8 -16.87 3.53 -11.25
N SER A 9 -16.45 4.41 -12.15
CA SER A 9 -16.25 4.11 -13.57
C SER A 9 -14.76 3.88 -13.82
N LEU A 10 -14.44 2.84 -14.58
CA LEU A 10 -13.08 2.47 -14.95
C LEU A 10 -13.01 2.19 -16.46
N PRO A 11 -11.84 2.39 -17.10
CA PRO A 11 -11.62 1.96 -18.49
C PRO A 11 -11.96 0.48 -18.67
N GLU A 12 -12.58 0.12 -19.79
CA GLU A 12 -13.04 -1.24 -20.07
C GLU A 12 -11.89 -2.26 -20.02
N GLU A 13 -10.77 -1.94 -20.65
CA GLU A 13 -9.56 -2.79 -20.67
C GLU A 13 -9.07 -3.07 -19.24
N LEU A 14 -9.03 -2.06 -18.38
CA LEU A 14 -8.63 -2.22 -16.99
C LEU A 14 -9.62 -3.12 -16.21
N VAL A 15 -10.92 -3.01 -16.48
CA VAL A 15 -11.92 -3.89 -15.85
C VAL A 15 -11.70 -5.34 -16.26
N ALA A 16 -11.35 -5.60 -17.52
CA ALA A 16 -11.04 -6.94 -18.01
C ALA A 16 -9.79 -7.51 -17.33
N GLU A 17 -8.71 -6.73 -17.22
CA GLU A 17 -7.49 -7.13 -16.53
C GLU A 17 -7.73 -7.43 -15.05
N VAL A 18 -8.42 -6.54 -14.34
CA VAL A 18 -8.75 -6.72 -12.91
C VAL A 18 -9.59 -7.97 -12.69
N ARG A 19 -10.58 -8.23 -13.55
CA ARG A 19 -11.39 -9.46 -13.47
C ARG A 19 -10.55 -10.71 -13.71
N GLY A 20 -9.64 -10.67 -14.68
CA GLY A 20 -8.74 -11.77 -14.97
C GLY A 20 -7.82 -12.09 -13.79
N ASP A 21 -7.14 -11.09 -13.26
CA ASP A 21 -6.21 -11.27 -12.14
C ASP A 21 -6.91 -11.67 -10.83
N ALA A 22 -8.07 -11.07 -10.53
CA ALA A 22 -8.87 -11.44 -9.38
C ALA A 22 -9.30 -12.91 -9.44
N ARG A 23 -9.71 -13.39 -10.63
CA ARG A 23 -10.08 -14.80 -10.83
C ARG A 23 -8.88 -15.73 -10.69
N SER A 24 -7.73 -15.39 -11.27
CA SER A 24 -6.50 -16.18 -11.14
C SER A 24 -6.00 -16.26 -9.69
N SER A 25 -6.28 -15.23 -8.89
CA SER A 25 -5.92 -15.14 -7.48
C SER A 25 -7.00 -15.63 -6.51
N ASP A 26 -8.03 -16.33 -7.01
CA ASP A 26 -9.19 -16.82 -6.24
C ASP A 26 -9.84 -15.76 -5.33
N THR A 27 -10.03 -14.56 -5.88
CA THR A 27 -10.63 -13.43 -5.15
C THR A 27 -11.69 -12.70 -5.97
N THR A 28 -12.38 -11.75 -5.34
CA THR A 28 -13.39 -10.91 -6.00
C THR A 28 -12.77 -9.60 -6.48
N VAL A 29 -13.38 -8.98 -7.49
CA VAL A 29 -12.96 -7.65 -7.98
C VAL A 29 -12.96 -6.60 -6.87
N SER A 30 -13.96 -6.62 -5.98
CA SER A 30 -14.02 -5.67 -4.86
C SER A 30 -12.89 -5.90 -3.85
N ALA A 31 -12.57 -7.15 -3.53
CA ALA A 31 -11.44 -7.48 -2.66
C ALA A 31 -10.10 -7.10 -3.31
N TRP A 32 -9.94 -7.34 -4.61
CA TRP A 32 -8.77 -6.94 -5.38
C TRP A 32 -8.56 -5.41 -5.34
N ILE A 33 -9.62 -4.63 -5.60
CA ILE A 33 -9.56 -3.16 -5.56
C ILE A 33 -9.27 -2.67 -4.14
N ALA A 34 -9.88 -3.29 -3.13
CA ALA A 34 -9.64 -2.94 -1.73
C ALA A 34 -8.18 -3.19 -1.32
N ASP A 35 -7.57 -4.30 -1.75
CA ASP A 35 -6.16 -4.59 -1.50
C ASP A 35 -5.24 -3.59 -2.23
N ALA A 36 -5.50 -3.33 -3.50
CA ALA A 36 -4.74 -2.35 -4.28
C ALA A 36 -4.78 -0.94 -3.65
N ALA A 37 -5.98 -0.49 -3.23
CA ALA A 37 -6.16 0.77 -2.53
C ALA A 37 -5.43 0.79 -1.18
N SER A 38 -5.53 -0.30 -0.41
CA SER A 38 -4.85 -0.45 0.88
C SER A 38 -3.32 -0.37 0.73
N ARG A 39 -2.75 -1.05 -0.27
CA ARG A 39 -1.31 -0.98 -0.57
C ARG A 39 -0.86 0.41 -0.99
N LYS A 40 -1.68 1.12 -1.78
CA LYS A 40 -1.40 2.52 -2.16
C LYS A 40 -1.40 3.43 -0.94
N LEU A 41 -2.39 3.29 -0.06
CA LEU A 41 -2.50 4.08 1.17
C LEU A 41 -1.38 3.77 2.16
N ARG A 42 -1.05 2.50 2.39
CA ARG A 42 0.09 2.11 3.26
C ARG A 42 1.40 2.75 2.80
N ARG A 43 1.68 2.76 1.50
CA ARG A 43 2.88 3.43 0.93
C ARG A 43 2.83 4.94 1.09
N LYS A 44 1.65 5.56 0.99
CA LYS A 44 1.49 7.00 1.28
C LYS A 44 1.79 7.28 2.75
N TYR A 45 1.12 6.57 3.66
CA TYR A 45 1.30 6.78 5.10
C TYR A 45 2.72 6.50 5.58
N ALA A 46 3.40 5.49 5.03
CA ALA A 46 4.80 5.22 5.32
C ALA A 46 5.70 6.40 4.93
N ARG A 47 5.49 6.99 3.74
CA ARG A 47 6.24 8.17 3.28
C ARG A 47 5.93 9.40 4.13
N ASP A 48 4.66 9.63 4.44
CA ASP A 48 4.25 10.78 5.26
C ASP A 48 4.84 10.67 6.68
N ALA A 49 4.82 9.47 7.28
CA ALA A 49 5.41 9.21 8.59
C ALA A 49 6.94 9.39 8.58
N LEU A 50 7.62 8.95 7.52
CA LEU A 50 9.05 9.16 7.35
C LEU A 50 9.38 10.65 7.26
N ALA A 51 8.65 11.41 6.42
CA ALA A 51 8.84 12.84 6.28
C ALA A 51 8.59 13.59 7.60
N GLU A 52 7.57 13.20 8.36
CA GLU A 52 7.28 13.77 9.69
C GLU A 52 8.42 13.49 10.68
N PHE A 53 8.97 12.27 10.65
CA PHE A 53 10.11 11.90 11.49
C PHE A 53 11.34 12.73 11.15
N GLU A 54 11.69 12.83 9.87
CA GLU A 54 12.86 13.58 9.42
C GLU A 54 12.73 15.09 9.68
N ALA A 55 11.52 15.65 9.57
CA ALA A 55 11.26 17.04 9.93
C ALA A 55 11.51 17.33 11.43
N LYS A 56 11.29 16.34 12.30
CA LYS A 56 11.47 16.46 13.75
C LYS A 56 12.89 16.15 14.22
N HIS A 57 13.57 15.21 13.57
CA HIS A 57 14.83 14.65 14.06
C HIS A 57 16.03 14.87 13.12
N GLY A 58 15.79 15.41 11.92
CA GLY A 58 16.79 15.45 10.84
C GLY A 58 16.70 14.22 9.95
N SER A 59 17.34 14.29 8.77
CA SER A 59 17.35 13.19 7.81
C SER A 59 17.94 11.92 8.39
N ILE A 60 17.33 10.78 8.10
CA ILE A 60 17.86 9.48 8.53
C ILE A 60 19.14 9.20 7.75
N THR A 61 20.24 8.96 8.47
CA THR A 61 21.55 8.68 7.87
C THR A 61 21.74 7.19 7.60
N GLU A 62 22.64 6.86 6.66
CA GLU A 62 22.98 5.46 6.36
C GLU A 62 23.58 4.75 7.59
N SER A 63 24.35 5.46 8.42
CA SER A 63 24.93 4.90 9.64
C SER A 63 23.85 4.51 10.65
N GLU A 64 22.79 5.32 10.79
CA GLU A 64 21.66 4.99 11.65
C GLU A 64 20.86 3.79 11.11
N LEU A 65 20.69 3.68 9.79
CA LEU A 65 20.06 2.52 9.16
C LEU A 65 20.88 1.24 9.35
N GLU A 66 22.20 1.31 9.22
CA GLU A 66 23.10 0.19 9.49
C GLU A 66 23.00 -0.27 10.94
N GLU A 67 23.01 0.66 11.90
CA GLU A 67 22.82 0.34 13.32
C GLU A 67 21.45 -0.28 13.60
N ALA A 68 20.38 0.23 12.97
CA ALA A 68 19.05 -0.35 13.08
C ALA A 68 19.00 -1.79 12.53
N ARG A 69 19.58 -2.04 11.36
CA ARG A 69 19.64 -3.39 10.75
C ARG A 69 20.38 -4.41 11.61
N LYS A 70 21.43 -4.00 12.33
CA LYS A 70 22.14 -4.88 13.28
C LYS A 70 21.27 -5.27 14.48
N ARG A 71 20.34 -4.41 14.89
CA ARG A 71 19.50 -4.57 16.09
C ARG A 71 18.15 -5.21 15.79
N TRP A 72 17.70 -5.14 14.53
CA TRP A 72 16.42 -5.72 14.11
C TRP A 72 16.63 -7.14 13.59
N PRO A 73 16.17 -8.19 14.31
CA PRO A 73 16.22 -9.55 13.77
C PRO A 73 15.30 -9.66 12.55
N ALA A 74 15.79 -10.34 11.50
CA ALA A 74 15.05 -10.58 10.27
C ALA A 74 13.81 -11.46 10.48
#